data_AF-A0A257ZPY9-F1
#
_entry.id   AF-A0A257ZPY9-F1
#
_cell.length_a   1.000
_cell.length_b   1.000
_cell.length_c   1.000
_cell.angle_alpha   90.00
_cell.angle_beta   90.00
_cell.angle_gamma   90.00
#
_symmetry.space_group_name_H-M   'P 1'
#
loop_
_entity.id
_entity.type
_entity.pdbx_description
1 polymer ?
#
loop_
_entity_poly.entity_id
_entity_poly.type
_entity_poly.pdbx_seq_one_letter_code
_entity_poly.pdbx_strand_id
1 'polypeptide(L)'
;MTDDTMAEASAALKEAGSTVGSIASDIKHAAAQKLGEAMTEVRAKADDAKSGVADEVQGVAMALRRAAEELRGGSAQERTIGTIASTLADVSDQIRDKDLGEMVQMVKRVARENPMLFLGGAALVGFAASRYAKASSSGSGMGSGKGMSSGGAQPSPVDVFVDEGNPVVQPVTTSP
;
A
#
# COMPACT_ATOMS: atom_id res chain seq x y z
N MET A 1 15.30 -27.41 -36.25
CA MET A 1 14.47 -26.23 -35.91
C MET A 1 14.28 -26.07 -34.40
N THR A 2 14.52 -27.11 -33.59
CA THR A 2 14.50 -27.07 -32.11
C THR A 2 15.84 -26.69 -31.47
N ASP A 3 16.97 -26.82 -32.18
CA ASP A 3 18.30 -26.56 -31.63
C ASP A 3 18.63 -25.06 -31.49
N ASP A 4 18.24 -24.22 -32.45
CA ASP A 4 18.48 -22.77 -32.41
C ASP A 4 17.65 -22.07 -31.31
N THR A 5 16.43 -22.54 -31.07
CA THR A 5 15.52 -21.96 -30.07
C THR A 5 15.96 -22.25 -28.63
N MET A 6 16.55 -23.42 -28.37
CA MET A 6 17.16 -23.69 -27.06
C MET A 6 18.44 -22.87 -26.83
N ALA A 7 19.25 -22.68 -27.86
CA ALA A 7 20.48 -21.90 -27.76
C ALA A 7 20.18 -20.43 -27.41
N GLU A 8 19.22 -19.80 -28.09
CA GLU A 8 18.79 -18.42 -27.78
C GLU A 8 18.17 -18.29 -26.39
N ALA A 9 17.29 -19.22 -25.98
CA ALA A 9 16.68 -19.20 -24.66
C ALA A 9 17.74 -19.32 -23.55
N SER A 10 18.76 -20.16 -23.74
CA SER A 10 19.86 -20.32 -22.79
C SER A 10 20.75 -19.07 -22.70
N ALA A 11 20.99 -18.39 -23.82
CA ALA A 11 21.73 -17.13 -23.85
C ALA A 11 20.97 -16.02 -23.11
N ALA A 12 19.67 -15.88 -23.40
CA ALA A 12 18.79 -14.92 -22.72
C ALA A 12 18.68 -15.18 -21.21
N LEU A 13 18.56 -16.45 -20.80
CA LEU A 13 18.57 -16.85 -19.39
C LEU A 13 19.90 -16.57 -18.70
N LYS A 14 21.03 -16.76 -19.41
CA LYS A 14 22.36 -16.49 -18.87
C LYS A 14 22.59 -15.00 -18.67
N GLU A 15 22.17 -14.18 -19.63
CA GLU A 15 22.22 -12.71 -19.55
C GLU A 15 21.31 -12.17 -18.45
N ALA A 16 20.07 -12.66 -18.39
CA ALA A 16 19.12 -12.34 -17.33
C ALA A 16 19.66 -12.79 -15.96
N GLY A 17 20.25 -13.97 -15.87
CA GLY A 17 20.88 -14.51 -14.66
C GLY A 17 22.06 -13.67 -14.18
N SER A 18 22.93 -13.20 -15.09
CA SER A 18 24.03 -12.29 -14.73
C SER A 18 23.54 -10.93 -14.27
N THR A 19 22.51 -10.38 -14.91
CA THR A 19 21.92 -9.08 -14.54
C THR A 19 21.19 -9.15 -13.21
N VAL A 20 20.41 -10.22 -12.98
CA VAL A 20 19.79 -10.49 -11.68
C VAL A 20 20.84 -10.71 -10.60
N GLY A 21 21.94 -11.41 -10.92
CA GLY A 21 23.02 -11.68 -9.98
C GLY A 21 23.74 -10.41 -9.50
N SER A 22 24.02 -9.46 -10.40
CA SER A 22 24.63 -8.18 -10.03
C SER A 22 23.68 -7.32 -9.20
N ILE A 23 22.44 -7.15 -9.64
CA ILE A 23 21.42 -6.38 -8.91
C ILE A 23 21.17 -6.98 -7.52
N ALA A 24 21.06 -8.30 -7.42
CA ALA A 24 20.87 -8.98 -6.13
C ALA A 24 22.06 -8.75 -5.18
N SER A 25 23.29 -8.71 -5.71
CA SER A 25 24.49 -8.44 -4.92
C SER A 25 24.51 -6.99 -4.41
N ASP A 26 24.21 -6.02 -5.27
CA ASP A 26 24.14 -4.60 -4.90
C ASP A 26 23.08 -4.35 -3.84
N ILE A 27 21.88 -4.91 -4.03
CA ILE A 27 20.80 -4.86 -3.05
C ILE A 27 21.25 -5.48 -1.73
N LYS A 28 21.88 -6.65 -1.75
CA LYS A 28 22.33 -7.33 -0.53
C LYS A 28 23.36 -6.49 0.23
N HIS A 29 24.30 -5.84 -0.45
CA HIS A 29 25.29 -4.97 0.17
C HIS A 29 24.65 -3.72 0.78
N ALA A 30 23.79 -3.03 0.02
CA ALA A 30 23.06 -1.85 0.52
C ALA A 30 22.14 -2.19 1.70
N ALA A 31 21.44 -3.32 1.59
CA ALA A 31 20.59 -3.88 2.62
C ALA A 31 21.39 -4.18 3.89
N ALA A 32 22.50 -4.93 3.80
CA ALA A 32 23.30 -5.30 4.96
C ALA A 32 23.83 -4.10 5.75
N GLN A 33 24.19 -3.00 5.07
CA GLN A 33 24.64 -1.77 5.72
C GLN A 33 23.52 -1.02 6.43
N LYS A 34 22.31 -0.98 5.84
CA LYS A 34 21.17 -0.19 6.36
C LYS A 34 20.28 -0.96 7.34
N LEU A 35 20.19 -2.28 7.22
CA LEU A 35 19.31 -3.12 8.04
C LEU A 35 19.80 -3.28 9.47
N GLY A 36 21.11 -3.27 9.72
CA GLY A 36 21.65 -3.48 11.07
C GLY A 36 21.11 -2.47 12.09
N GLU A 37 21.10 -1.19 11.72
CA GLU A 37 20.61 -0.09 12.57
C GLU A 37 19.08 -0.02 12.59
N ALA A 38 18.43 -0.14 11.42
CA ALA A 38 16.98 -0.06 11.30
C ALA A 38 16.26 -1.21 12.03
N MET A 39 16.85 -2.41 12.06
CA MET A 39 16.22 -3.59 12.67
C MET A 39 16.04 -3.45 14.19
N THR A 40 16.87 -2.68 14.87
CA THR A 40 16.71 -2.46 16.32
C THR A 40 15.52 -1.55 16.61
N GLU A 41 15.37 -0.48 15.83
CA GLU A 41 14.24 0.45 15.95
C GLU A 41 12.92 -0.20 15.53
N VAL A 42 12.95 -0.98 14.45
CA VAL A 42 11.77 -1.70 13.95
C VAL A 42 11.28 -2.73 14.98
N ARG A 43 12.17 -3.41 15.70
CA ARG A 43 11.77 -4.39 16.73
C ARG A 43 10.88 -3.76 17.80
N ALA A 44 11.30 -2.63 18.36
CA ALA A 44 10.54 -1.95 19.40
C ALA A 44 9.14 -1.51 18.94
N LYS A 45 9.00 -1.05 17.69
CA LYS A 45 7.69 -0.62 17.15
C LYS A 45 6.82 -1.77 16.66
N ALA A 46 7.44 -2.87 16.27
CA ALA A 46 6.71 -3.98 15.67
C ALA A 46 5.96 -4.82 16.72
N ASP A 47 6.43 -4.90 17.97
CA ASP A 47 5.68 -5.60 19.03
C ASP A 47 4.30 -4.97 19.26
N ASP A 48 4.21 -3.64 19.26
CA ASP A 48 2.92 -2.93 19.37
C ASP A 48 2.05 -3.12 18.10
N ALA A 49 2.68 -3.13 16.92
CA ALA A 49 1.96 -3.27 15.65
C ALA A 49 1.44 -4.70 15.40
N LYS A 50 2.10 -5.73 15.95
CA LYS A 50 1.74 -7.15 15.76
C LYS A 50 0.30 -7.44 16.17
N SER A 51 -0.13 -6.94 17.33
CA SER A 51 -1.48 -7.22 17.84
C SER A 51 -2.55 -6.69 16.88
N GLY A 52 -2.40 -5.44 16.41
CA GLY A 52 -3.35 -4.86 15.46
C GLY A 52 -3.37 -5.58 14.11
N VAL A 53 -2.19 -5.98 13.59
CA VAL A 53 -2.13 -6.77 12.35
C VAL A 53 -2.74 -8.17 12.54
N ALA A 54 -2.48 -8.82 13.67
CA ALA A 54 -3.04 -10.13 13.98
C ALA A 54 -4.57 -10.09 14.08
N ASP A 55 -5.14 -9.06 14.72
CA ASP A 55 -6.58 -8.86 14.83
C ASP A 55 -7.25 -8.68 13.46
N GLU A 56 -6.66 -7.87 12.58
CA GLU A 56 -7.15 -7.66 11.21
C GLU A 56 -7.12 -8.97 10.39
N VAL A 57 -6.00 -9.70 10.44
CA VAL A 57 -5.86 -10.99 9.75
C VAL A 57 -6.86 -12.02 10.28
N GLN A 58 -7.06 -12.07 11.59
CA GLN A 58 -8.06 -12.94 12.23
C GLN A 58 -9.49 -12.54 11.82
N GLY A 59 -9.78 -11.24 11.71
CA GLY A 59 -11.04 -10.73 11.20
C GLY A 59 -11.34 -11.21 9.78
N VAL A 60 -10.35 -11.12 8.88
CA VAL A 60 -10.44 -11.65 7.51
C VAL A 60 -10.61 -13.17 7.50
N ALA A 61 -9.85 -13.90 8.31
CA ALA A 61 -9.98 -15.35 8.44
C ALA A 61 -11.40 -15.76 8.86
N MET A 62 -11.97 -15.08 9.86
CA MET A 62 -13.34 -15.32 10.32
C MET A 62 -14.37 -14.99 9.24
N ALA A 63 -14.21 -13.88 8.51
CA ALA A 63 -15.10 -13.51 7.42
C ALA A 63 -15.07 -14.54 6.28
N LEU A 64 -13.88 -15.00 5.89
CA LEU A 64 -13.70 -16.05 4.89
C LEU A 64 -14.26 -17.39 5.36
N ARG A 65 -14.10 -17.71 6.65
CA ARG A 65 -14.66 -18.93 7.24
C ARG A 65 -16.19 -18.93 7.18
N ARG A 66 -16.83 -17.83 7.57
CA ARG A 66 -18.29 -17.66 7.45
C ARG A 66 -18.74 -17.77 6.00
N ALA A 67 -18.04 -17.11 5.08
CA ALA A 67 -18.34 -17.20 3.65
C ALA A 67 -18.21 -18.65 3.12
N ALA A 68 -17.22 -19.42 3.59
CA ALA A 68 -17.09 -20.84 3.24
C ALA A 68 -18.28 -21.66 3.75
N GLU A 69 -18.72 -21.42 4.98
CA GLU A 69 -19.88 -22.09 5.60
C GLU A 69 -21.20 -21.77 4.90
N GLU A 70 -21.31 -20.58 4.28
CA GLU A 70 -22.45 -20.19 3.44
C GLU A 70 -22.44 -20.82 2.05
N LEU A 71 -21.28 -21.26 1.55
CA LEU A 71 -21.20 -22.01 0.29
C LEU A 71 -21.79 -23.41 0.48
N ARG A 72 -22.22 -24.03 -0.63
CA ARG A 72 -22.77 -25.38 -0.59
C ARG A 72 -21.74 -26.34 0.04
N GLY A 73 -22.06 -26.82 1.23
CA GLY A 73 -21.21 -27.71 2.02
C GLY A 73 -20.74 -28.90 1.17
N GLY A 74 -19.43 -29.15 1.20
CA GLY A 74 -18.71 -30.19 0.47
C GLY A 74 -18.11 -29.76 -0.87
N SER A 75 -18.38 -28.55 -1.38
CA SER A 75 -17.86 -28.08 -2.68
C SER A 75 -16.33 -27.87 -2.65
N ALA A 76 -15.68 -27.96 -3.83
CA ALA A 76 -14.23 -27.71 -3.92
C ALA A 76 -13.86 -26.27 -3.50
N GLN A 77 -14.76 -25.31 -3.72
CA GLN A 77 -14.59 -23.92 -3.30
C GLN A 77 -14.68 -23.73 -1.79
N GLU A 78 -15.63 -24.39 -1.11
CA GLU A 78 -15.69 -24.38 0.37
C GLU A 78 -14.37 -24.90 0.96
N ARG A 79 -13.86 -26.04 0.49
CA ARG A 79 -12.59 -26.60 1.01
C ARG A 79 -11.41 -25.66 0.78
N THR A 80 -11.36 -25.04 -0.40
CA THR A 80 -10.28 -24.11 -0.75
C THR A 80 -10.34 -22.87 0.13
N ILE A 81 -11.51 -22.24 0.27
CA ILE A 81 -11.69 -21.04 1.09
C ILE A 81 -11.49 -21.36 2.58
N GLY A 82 -11.99 -22.51 3.04
CA GLY A 82 -11.76 -23.00 4.40
C GLY A 82 -10.28 -23.24 4.71
N THR A 83 -9.51 -23.78 3.75
CA THR A 83 -8.05 -23.96 3.89
C THR A 83 -7.34 -22.62 4.01
N ILE A 84 -7.73 -21.65 3.19
CA ILE A 84 -7.21 -20.28 3.24
C ILE A 84 -7.53 -19.67 4.61
N ALA A 85 -8.79 -19.73 5.06
CA ALA A 85 -9.21 -19.19 6.35
C ALA A 85 -8.42 -19.80 7.52
N SER A 86 -8.25 -21.13 7.57
CA SER A 86 -7.43 -21.78 8.59
C SER A 86 -5.97 -21.32 8.54
N THR A 87 -5.39 -21.21 7.34
CA THR A 87 -4.02 -20.72 7.16
C THR A 87 -3.87 -19.28 7.67
N LEU A 88 -4.85 -18.41 7.42
CA LEU A 88 -4.82 -17.04 7.93
C LEU A 88 -4.93 -16.99 9.46
N ALA A 89 -5.76 -17.83 10.06
CA ALA A 89 -5.87 -17.94 11.52
C ALA A 89 -4.55 -18.42 12.16
N ASP A 90 -3.94 -19.47 11.58
CA ASP A 90 -2.63 -19.96 12.03
C ASP A 90 -1.54 -18.88 11.88
N VAL A 91 -1.64 -18.03 10.86
CA VAL A 91 -0.73 -16.90 10.65
C VAL A 91 -0.99 -15.79 11.67
N SER A 92 -2.23 -15.46 11.99
CA SER A 92 -2.53 -14.44 13.02
C SER A 92 -2.00 -14.83 14.39
N ASP A 93 -2.16 -16.11 14.77
CA ASP A 93 -1.65 -16.62 16.05
C ASP A 93 -0.11 -16.55 16.07
N GLN A 94 0.53 -16.93 14.96
CA GLN A 94 1.98 -16.83 14.82
C GLN A 94 2.50 -15.39 14.80
N ILE A 95 1.72 -14.41 14.31
CA ILE A 95 2.10 -12.99 14.34
C ILE A 95 2.03 -12.46 15.77
N ARG A 96 1.04 -12.89 16.54
CA ARG A 96 0.83 -12.43 17.92
C ARG A 96 1.90 -12.96 18.88
N ASP A 97 2.23 -14.24 18.76
CA ASP A 97 3.04 -14.93 19.77
C ASP A 97 4.53 -14.97 19.44
N LYS A 98 4.94 -14.69 18.20
CA LYS A 98 6.34 -14.81 17.78
C LYS A 98 7.09 -13.50 17.74
N ASP A 99 8.37 -13.59 18.08
CA ASP A 99 9.31 -12.49 17.91
C ASP A 99 9.65 -12.27 16.42
N LEU A 100 10.08 -11.05 16.09
CA LEU A 100 10.54 -10.73 14.72
C LEU A 100 11.68 -11.63 14.26
N GLY A 101 12.54 -12.06 15.19
CA GLY A 101 13.61 -13.02 14.90
C GLY A 101 13.06 -14.33 14.35
N GLU A 102 11.99 -14.84 14.94
CA GLU A 102 11.33 -16.08 14.52
C GLU A 102 10.55 -15.88 13.22
N MET A 103 9.86 -14.75 13.05
CA MET A 103 9.18 -14.41 11.79
C MET A 103 10.14 -14.41 10.61
N VAL A 104 11.34 -13.84 10.77
CA VAL A 104 12.39 -13.89 9.75
C VAL A 104 12.81 -15.32 9.43
N GLN A 105 12.89 -16.22 10.43
CA GLN A 105 13.21 -17.62 10.18
C GLN A 105 12.09 -18.35 9.41
N MET A 106 10.82 -18.01 9.67
CA MET A 106 9.69 -18.54 8.90
C MET A 106 9.76 -18.10 7.43
N VAL A 107 10.00 -16.81 7.17
CA VAL A 107 10.17 -16.30 5.80
C VAL A 107 11.35 -16.99 5.11
N LYS A 108 12.49 -17.19 5.79
CA LYS A 108 13.64 -17.92 5.25
C LYS A 108 13.30 -19.37 4.91
N ARG A 109 12.45 -20.02 5.70
CA ARG A 109 11.99 -21.38 5.42
C ARG A 109 11.13 -21.42 4.15
N VAL A 110 10.12 -20.55 4.06
CA VAL A 110 9.26 -20.44 2.87
C VAL A 110 10.07 -20.14 1.62
N ALA A 111 11.05 -19.23 1.71
CA ALA A 111 11.94 -18.90 0.60
C ALA A 111 12.74 -20.10 0.08
N ARG A 112 13.11 -21.04 0.96
CA ARG A 112 13.87 -22.24 0.61
C ARG A 112 12.99 -23.39 0.16
N GLU A 113 11.83 -23.58 0.78
CA GLU A 113 10.91 -24.68 0.49
C GLU A 113 10.07 -24.40 -0.76
N ASN A 114 9.65 -23.16 -0.96
CA ASN A 114 8.77 -22.76 -2.06
C ASN A 114 9.27 -21.46 -2.72
N PRO A 115 10.32 -21.52 -3.54
CA PRO A 115 10.89 -20.33 -4.19
C PRO A 115 9.85 -19.53 -4.98
N MET A 116 8.92 -20.21 -5.67
CA MET A 116 7.87 -19.56 -6.45
C MET A 116 6.92 -18.71 -5.59
N LEU A 117 6.53 -19.22 -4.41
CA LEU A 117 5.68 -18.46 -3.48
C LEU A 117 6.42 -17.23 -2.95
N PHE A 118 7.71 -17.38 -2.63
CA PHE A 118 8.53 -16.27 -2.15
C PHE A 118 8.72 -15.19 -3.22
N LEU A 119 9.07 -15.56 -4.45
CA LEU A 119 9.24 -14.61 -5.56
C LEU A 119 7.91 -13.90 -5.87
N GLY A 120 6.81 -14.64 -5.93
CA GLY A 120 5.47 -14.07 -6.15
C GLY A 120 5.06 -13.10 -5.04
N GLY A 121 5.24 -13.48 -3.77
CA GLY A 121 4.95 -12.61 -2.63
C GLY A 121 5.83 -11.37 -2.60
N ALA A 122 7.13 -11.50 -2.83
CA ALA A 122 8.07 -10.39 -2.86
C ALA A 122 7.75 -9.39 -3.99
N ALA A 123 7.36 -9.88 -5.17
CA ALA A 123 6.92 -9.03 -6.27
C ALA A 123 5.65 -8.23 -5.92
N LEU A 124 4.65 -8.88 -5.31
CA LEU A 124 3.43 -8.21 -4.86
C LEU A 124 3.71 -7.15 -3.80
N VAL A 125 4.55 -7.47 -2.80
CA VAL A 125 4.96 -6.51 -1.75
C VAL A 125 5.74 -5.35 -2.36
N GLY A 126 6.67 -5.61 -3.27
CA GLY A 126 7.42 -4.57 -3.97
C GLY A 126 6.54 -3.66 -4.82
N PHE A 127 5.55 -4.22 -5.51
CA PHE A 127 4.55 -3.45 -6.25
C PHE A 127 3.68 -2.60 -5.33
N ALA A 128 3.17 -3.17 -4.23
CA ALA A 128 2.39 -2.44 -3.23
C ALA A 128 3.19 -1.29 -2.62
N ALA A 129 4.46 -1.53 -2.27
CA ALA A 129 5.38 -0.52 -1.78
C ALA A 129 5.62 0.59 -2.82
N SER A 130 5.81 0.23 -4.09
CA SER A 130 5.93 1.20 -5.19
C SER A 130 4.68 2.05 -5.35
N ARG A 131 3.49 1.44 -5.23
CA ARG A 131 2.21 2.16 -5.26
C ARG A 131 2.11 3.10 -4.05
N TYR A 132 2.45 2.65 -2.86
CA TYR A 132 2.43 3.51 -1.67
C TYR A 132 3.38 4.70 -1.82
N ALA A 133 4.62 4.47 -2.26
CA ALA A 133 5.59 5.54 -2.52
C ALA A 133 5.08 6.55 -3.57
N LYS A 134 4.48 6.07 -4.66
CA LYS A 134 3.86 6.93 -5.68
C LYS A 134 2.67 7.71 -5.12
N ALA A 135 1.81 7.05 -4.34
CA ALA A 135 0.65 7.68 -3.72
C ALA A 135 1.05 8.74 -2.69
N SER A 136 2.09 8.50 -1.89
CA SER A 136 2.61 9.50 -0.94
C SER A 136 3.21 10.72 -1.63
N SER A 137 3.73 10.56 -2.85
CA SER A 137 4.29 11.68 -3.64
C SER A 137 3.22 12.58 -4.28
N SER A 138 1.98 12.09 -4.43
CA SER A 138 0.85 12.88 -4.94
C SER A 138 0.17 13.75 -3.88
N GLY A 139 0.67 13.77 -2.63
CA GLY A 139 0.16 14.62 -1.55
C GLY A 139 0.80 16.02 -1.45
N SER A 140 1.83 16.32 -2.24
CA SER A 140 2.62 17.58 -2.12
C SER A 140 2.40 18.57 -3.27
N GLY A 141 1.24 18.51 -3.93
CA GLY A 141 0.89 19.33 -5.10
C GLY A 141 -0.44 20.05 -4.98
N MET A 142 -0.78 20.64 -3.83
CA MET A 142 -1.87 21.60 -3.72
C MET A 142 -1.53 22.62 -2.62
N GLY A 143 -1.23 23.87 -3.01
CA GLY A 143 -1.06 24.97 -2.06
C GLY A 143 0.18 25.86 -2.20
N SER A 144 0.70 26.07 -3.41
CA SER A 144 1.54 27.26 -3.69
C SER A 144 0.89 28.09 -4.78
N GLY A 145 -0.31 28.60 -4.46
CA GLY A 145 -0.82 29.83 -5.07
C GLY A 145 0.08 30.97 -4.63
N LYS A 146 1.16 31.20 -5.37
CA LYS A 146 2.03 32.37 -5.19
C LYS A 146 1.30 33.57 -5.79
N GLY A 147 0.88 34.46 -4.91
CA GLY A 147 0.10 35.65 -5.23
C GLY A 147 0.86 36.75 -5.97
N MET A 148 0.09 37.82 -6.17
CA MET A 148 0.40 39.17 -6.66
C MET A 148 0.59 39.38 -8.17
N SER A 149 -0.48 39.83 -8.82
CA SER A 149 -0.42 41.11 -9.54
C SER A 149 -1.54 42.01 -9.06
N SER A 150 -1.16 42.98 -8.23
CA SER A 150 -1.91 44.17 -7.85
C SER A 150 -2.07 45.10 -9.06
N GLY A 151 -3.28 45.57 -9.35
CA GLY A 151 -3.47 46.58 -10.39
C GLY A 151 -4.92 47.01 -10.63
N GLY A 152 -5.41 47.95 -9.82
CA GLY A 152 -6.42 48.93 -10.25
C GLY A 152 -7.89 48.51 -10.19
N ALA A 153 -8.47 48.46 -9.00
CA ALA A 153 -9.91 48.74 -8.86
C ALA A 153 -10.10 50.26 -8.70
N GLN A 154 -10.39 50.94 -9.81
CA GLN A 154 -11.01 52.27 -9.77
C GLN A 154 -12.43 52.11 -9.19
N PRO A 155 -12.88 52.94 -8.23
CA PRO A 155 -14.26 52.91 -7.79
C PRO A 155 -15.14 53.53 -8.90
N SER A 156 -16.00 52.71 -9.51
CA SER A 156 -17.07 53.20 -10.38
C SER A 156 -18.14 53.88 -9.52
N PRO A 157 -18.53 55.14 -9.80
CA PRO A 157 -19.65 55.78 -9.13
C PRO A 157 -20.96 55.05 -9.47
N VAL A 158 -21.80 54.84 -8.46
CA VAL A 158 -23.15 54.29 -8.63
C VAL A 158 -24.05 55.37 -9.24
N ASP A 159 -24.32 55.27 -10.54
CA ASP A 159 -25.37 56.06 -11.17
C ASP A 159 -26.73 55.51 -10.76
N VAL A 160 -27.47 56.33 -10.01
CA VAL A 160 -28.88 56.12 -9.67
C VAL A 160 -29.73 56.67 -10.81
N PHE A 161 -30.43 55.78 -11.52
CA PHE A 161 -31.56 56.09 -12.42
C PHE A 161 -32.57 54.95 -12.20
N VAL A 162 -33.57 55.10 -11.33
CA VAL A 162 -34.93 55.63 -11.61
C VAL A 162 -35.53 55.01 -12.88
N ASP A 163 -36.20 53.87 -12.70
CA ASP A 163 -37.31 53.46 -13.56
C ASP A 163 -38.53 53.26 -12.64
N GLU A 164 -39.60 53.96 -13.00
CA GLU A 164 -40.86 54.12 -12.26
C GLU A 164 -41.54 52.79 -11.97
N GLY A 165 -42.04 52.59 -10.73
CA GLY A 165 -43.10 51.60 -10.56
C GLY A 165 -43.44 51.07 -9.17
N ASN A 166 -42.67 51.32 -8.10
CA ASN A 166 -43.12 50.88 -6.77
C ASN A 166 -42.45 51.63 -5.60
N PRO A 167 -43.12 52.59 -4.95
CA PRO A 167 -42.67 53.11 -3.67
C PRO A 167 -43.19 52.19 -2.56
N VAL A 168 -42.30 51.86 -1.64
CA VAL A 168 -42.51 51.72 -0.19
C VAL A 168 -41.66 50.54 0.31
N VAL A 169 -40.48 50.88 0.81
CA VAL A 169 -40.07 50.57 2.20
C VAL A 169 -38.82 51.35 2.55
N GLN A 170 -39.00 52.46 3.26
CA GLN A 170 -38.07 52.91 4.29
C GLN A 170 -38.93 53.19 5.54
N PRO A 171 -38.40 53.31 6.77
CA PRO A 171 -37.01 53.17 7.23
C PRO A 171 -36.90 52.21 8.45
N VAL A 172 -35.69 51.91 8.96
CA VAL A 172 -35.28 52.38 10.30
C VAL A 172 -33.74 52.44 10.34
N THR A 173 -33.23 53.63 10.57
CA THR A 173 -31.90 53.84 11.15
C THR A 173 -32.13 54.06 12.64
N THR A 174 -31.38 53.42 13.52
CA THR A 174 -30.88 54.06 14.74
C THR A 174 -29.62 53.28 15.14
N SER A 175 -28.45 53.90 14.91
CA SER A 175 -27.20 53.62 15.63
C SER A 175 -27.26 54.31 17.00
N PRO A 176 -26.32 54.08 17.93
CA PRO A 176 -25.48 52.90 18.20
C PRO A 176 -26.00 52.05 19.38
#